data_AF-M0CYE3-F1
#
_entry.id   AF-M0CYE3-F1
#
_cell.length_a   1.000
_cell.length_b   1.000
_cell.length_c   1.000
_cell.angle_alpha   90.00
_cell.angle_beta   90.00
_cell.angle_gamma   90.00
#
_symmetry.space_group_name_H-M   'P 1'
#
loop_
_entity.id
_entity.type
_entity.pdbx_description
1 polymer ?
#
loop_
_entity_poly.entity_id
_entity_poly.type
_entity_poly.pdbx_seq_one_letter_code
_entity_poly.pdbx_strand_id
1 'polypeptide(L)'
;MGKVSIGLRGWRFDEEAVFAADGTIRPLDNMDAETRERIVRLSAMMGEPCDCCYLIHGEEEIQRCNPAQAIYGEALGEVLLCDDHEADFVYWFQEEGGTRHAGERELKDRFHQWFLDGGRAPDGFELEHVEEDPEDVPEAPDPDEELPGLEEEIEEMDDDELDALDMDLSDIDFDG
;
A
#
# COMPACT_ATOMS: atom_id res chain seq x y z
N MET A 1 4.25 -18.78 12.54
CA MET A 1 3.68 -18.28 11.28
C MET A 1 3.51 -16.79 11.49
N GLY A 2 4.59 -16.07 11.19
CA GLY A 2 4.66 -14.62 11.38
C GLY A 2 3.81 -13.92 10.32
N LYS A 3 3.27 -12.77 10.66
CA LYS A 3 2.69 -11.86 9.67
C LYS A 3 3.72 -10.79 9.38
N VAL A 4 4.03 -10.62 8.10
CA VAL A 4 5.01 -9.66 7.61
C VAL A 4 4.31 -8.60 6.78
N SER A 5 4.74 -7.35 6.91
CA SER A 5 4.37 -6.28 5.98
C SER A 5 5.41 -6.25 4.87
N ILE A 6 4.99 -6.10 3.61
CA ILE A 6 5.90 -6.01 2.46
C ILE A 6 5.60 -4.69 1.76
N GLY A 7 6.63 -3.85 1.56
CA GLY A 7 6.50 -2.51 1.00
C GLY A 7 5.72 -1.57 1.92
N LEU A 8 4.39 -1.66 1.93
CA LEU A 8 3.51 -0.74 2.64
C LEU A 8 3.11 -1.26 4.02
N ARG A 9 3.29 -0.43 5.06
CA ARG A 9 2.78 -0.70 6.41
C ARG A 9 1.26 -0.85 6.37
N GLY A 10 0.74 -1.94 6.92
CA GLY A 10 -0.70 -2.28 6.89
C GLY A 10 -1.05 -3.40 5.93
N TRP A 11 -0.17 -3.68 4.95
CA TRP A 11 -0.37 -4.77 4.00
C TRP A 11 0.29 -6.07 4.48
N ARG A 12 -0.50 -6.95 5.10
CA ARG A 12 0.03 -8.14 5.79
C ARG A 12 -0.08 -9.43 4.98
N PHE A 13 1.03 -10.17 4.92
CA PHE A 13 1.13 -11.50 4.32
C PHE A 13 1.49 -12.57 5.34
N ASP A 14 1.21 -13.82 4.98
CA ASP A 14 1.85 -14.96 5.63
C ASP A 14 3.28 -15.12 5.09
N GLU A 15 4.27 -15.06 5.96
CA GLU A 15 5.68 -15.13 5.58
C GLU A 15 6.01 -16.41 4.79
N GLU A 16 5.48 -17.56 5.23
CA GLU A 16 5.77 -18.84 4.58
C GLU A 16 5.09 -18.98 3.21
N ALA A 17 4.01 -18.23 2.97
CA ALA A 17 3.30 -18.20 1.71
C ALA A 17 3.99 -17.33 0.65
N VAL A 18 4.70 -16.28 1.08
CA VAL A 18 5.34 -15.32 0.15
C VAL A 18 6.83 -15.54 0.03
N PHE A 19 7.54 -15.82 1.12
CA PHE A 19 8.99 -15.95 1.12
C PHE A 19 9.47 -17.40 1.02
N ALA A 20 10.49 -17.60 0.20
CA ALA A 20 11.30 -18.80 0.17
C ALA A 20 12.26 -18.83 1.38
N ALA A 21 12.86 -19.99 1.64
CA ALA A 21 13.71 -20.20 2.82
C ALA A 21 15.02 -19.37 2.80
N ASP A 22 15.37 -18.77 1.66
CA ASP A 22 16.51 -17.88 1.48
C ASP A 22 16.14 -16.39 1.59
N GLY A 23 14.88 -16.07 1.93
CA GLY A 23 14.38 -14.70 2.07
C GLY A 23 13.97 -14.04 0.75
N THR A 24 14.05 -14.75 -0.38
CA THR A 24 13.53 -14.26 -1.66
C THR A 24 12.03 -14.46 -1.77
N ILE A 25 11.35 -13.65 -2.59
CA ILE A 25 9.95 -13.91 -2.92
C ILE A 25 9.86 -15.21 -3.73
N ARG A 26 8.88 -16.05 -3.37
CA ARG A 26 8.59 -17.28 -4.12
C ARG A 26 8.08 -16.91 -5.51
N PRO A 27 8.30 -17.76 -6.53
CA PRO A 27 7.64 -17.56 -7.81
C PRO A 27 6.12 -17.52 -7.65
N LEU A 28 5.45 -16.62 -8.37
CA LEU A 28 4.01 -16.37 -8.29
C LEU A 28 3.20 -17.64 -8.53
N ASP A 29 3.65 -18.49 -9.45
CA ASP A 29 3.04 -19.81 -9.76
C ASP A 29 3.03 -20.79 -8.58
N ASN A 30 3.87 -20.57 -7.58
CA ASN A 30 3.94 -21.39 -6.38
C ASN A 30 3.09 -20.81 -5.22
N MET A 31 2.47 -19.65 -5.40
CA MET A 31 1.55 -19.06 -4.44
C MET A 31 0.11 -19.53 -4.69
N ASP A 32 -0.73 -19.47 -3.66
CA ASP A 32 -2.16 -19.60 -3.89
C ASP A 32 -2.71 -18.37 -4.61
N ALA A 33 -3.87 -18.51 -5.26
CA ALA A 33 -4.43 -17.45 -6.10
C ALA A 33 -4.68 -16.14 -5.34
N GLU A 34 -5.10 -16.20 -4.08
CA GLU A 34 -5.38 -15.01 -3.27
C GLU A 34 -4.06 -14.30 -2.89
N THR A 35 -3.05 -15.05 -2.45
CA THR A 35 -1.73 -14.49 -2.14
C THR A 35 -1.08 -13.87 -3.38
N ARG A 36 -1.15 -14.56 -4.53
CA ARG A 36 -0.62 -14.07 -5.81
C ARG A 36 -1.28 -12.75 -6.23
N GLU A 37 -2.61 -12.71 -6.26
CA GLU A 37 -3.38 -11.51 -6.59
C GLU A 37 -2.97 -10.33 -5.71
N ARG A 38 -2.82 -10.57 -4.40
CA ARG A 38 -2.43 -9.53 -3.45
C ARG A 38 -0.99 -9.04 -3.62
N ILE A 39 -0.06 -9.90 -4.06
CA ILE A 39 1.34 -9.51 -4.34
C ILE A 39 1.41 -8.68 -5.62
N VAL A 40 0.75 -9.09 -6.69
CA VAL A 40 0.70 -8.33 -7.97
C VAL A 40 0.02 -6.98 -7.76
N ARG A 41 -1.02 -6.93 -6.94
CA ARG A 41 -1.66 -5.67 -6.58
C ARG A 41 -0.73 -4.76 -5.78
N LEU A 42 0.02 -5.31 -4.82
CA LEU A 42 0.98 -4.54 -4.04
C LEU A 42 2.04 -3.89 -4.93
N SER A 43 2.59 -4.61 -5.92
CA SER A 43 3.62 -4.05 -6.79
C SER A 43 3.14 -2.84 -7.59
N ALA A 44 1.87 -2.81 -8.00
CA ALA A 44 1.27 -1.65 -8.67
C ALA A 44 1.10 -0.42 -7.75
N MET A 45 1.20 -0.60 -6.42
CA MET A 45 1.09 0.50 -5.45
C MET A 45 2.43 0.85 -4.79
N MET A 46 3.46 0.04 -4.96
CA MET A 46 4.79 0.38 -4.46
C MET A 46 5.36 1.55 -5.27
N GLY A 47 5.99 2.49 -4.59
CA GLY A 47 6.50 3.72 -5.21
C GLY A 47 5.44 4.79 -5.51
N GLU A 48 4.14 4.46 -5.44
CA GLU A 48 3.07 5.42 -5.67
C GLU A 48 3.14 6.59 -4.69
N PRO A 49 2.76 7.81 -5.12
CA PRO A 49 2.80 8.98 -4.26
C PRO A 49 1.75 8.86 -3.14
N CYS A 50 2.07 9.44 -1.99
CA CYS A 50 1.08 9.67 -0.94
C CYS A 50 -0.12 10.46 -1.48
N ASP A 51 -1.33 9.96 -1.22
CA ASP A 51 -2.59 10.58 -1.65
C ASP A 51 -2.68 12.04 -1.20
N CYS A 52 -2.33 12.34 0.05
CA CYS A 52 -2.37 13.69 0.59
C CYS A 52 -1.36 14.62 -0.09
N CYS A 53 -0.15 14.13 -0.37
CA CYS A 53 0.84 14.88 -1.13
C CYS A 53 0.31 15.19 -2.54
N TYR A 54 -0.28 14.19 -3.21
CA TYR A 54 -0.87 14.35 -4.53
C TYR A 54 -2.02 15.36 -4.53
N LEU A 55 -2.88 15.35 -3.50
CA LEU A 55 -3.96 16.34 -3.33
C LEU A 55 -3.43 17.77 -3.11
N ILE A 56 -2.22 17.94 -2.56
CA ILE A 56 -1.60 19.25 -2.32
C ILE A 56 -0.87 19.76 -3.57
N HIS A 57 -0.10 18.89 -4.22
CA HIS A 57 0.84 19.25 -5.29
C HIS A 57 0.25 19.05 -6.69
N GLY A 58 -0.61 18.05 -6.84
CA GLY A 58 -1.16 17.62 -8.12
C GLY A 58 -0.10 16.94 -9.00
N GLU A 59 -0.57 16.43 -10.14
CA GLU A 59 0.23 15.76 -11.15
C GLU A 59 1.42 16.60 -11.64
N GLU A 60 1.22 17.91 -11.85
CA GLU A 60 2.25 18.82 -12.37
C GLU A 60 3.50 18.89 -11.47
N GLU A 61 3.36 18.58 -10.18
CA GLU A 61 4.41 18.67 -9.18
C GLU A 61 4.63 17.32 -8.46
N ILE A 62 4.40 16.19 -9.14
CA ILE A 62 4.48 14.84 -8.57
C ILE A 62 5.84 14.54 -7.91
N GLN A 63 6.94 15.07 -8.44
CA GLN A 63 8.29 14.97 -7.83
C GLN A 63 8.42 15.56 -6.41
N ARG A 64 7.40 16.30 -5.95
CA ARG A 64 7.33 16.85 -4.58
C ARG A 64 6.50 15.99 -3.65
N CYS A 65 5.84 14.95 -4.17
CA CYS A 65 5.14 13.98 -3.36
C CYS A 65 6.14 13.02 -2.72
N ASN A 66 5.95 12.77 -1.43
CA ASN A 66 6.65 11.68 -0.76
C ASN A 66 6.03 10.35 -1.21
N PRO A 67 6.84 9.28 -1.38
CA PRO A 67 6.31 7.95 -1.67
C PRO A 67 5.43 7.48 -0.51
N ALA A 68 4.45 6.65 -0.83
CA ALA A 68 3.62 6.00 0.17
C ALA A 68 4.44 5.00 1.00
N GLN A 69 4.15 4.96 2.30
CA GLN A 69 4.82 4.10 3.29
C GLN A 69 3.79 3.26 4.09
N ALA A 70 2.53 3.69 4.10
CA ALA A 70 1.43 3.01 4.76
C ALA A 70 0.21 2.95 3.85
N ILE A 71 -0.61 1.92 4.07
CA ILE A 71 -1.84 1.69 3.34
C ILE A 71 -2.99 1.29 4.27
N TYR A 72 -4.15 1.88 4.01
CA TYR A 72 -5.38 1.65 4.77
C TYR A 72 -6.57 1.44 3.85
N GLY A 73 -7.45 0.51 4.21
CA GLY A 73 -8.71 0.30 3.50
C GLY A 73 -8.82 -1.07 2.85
N GLU A 74 -9.89 -1.24 2.08
CA GLU A 74 -10.16 -2.44 1.30
C GLU A 74 -9.67 -2.28 -0.14
N ALA A 75 -9.54 -3.39 -0.84
CA ALA A 75 -9.24 -3.40 -2.27
C ALA A 75 -10.17 -2.45 -3.06
N LEU A 76 -9.53 -1.55 -3.82
CA LEU A 76 -10.05 -0.49 -4.69
C LEU A 76 -10.62 0.71 -3.93
N GLY A 77 -10.35 0.79 -2.64
CA GLY A 77 -10.69 1.90 -1.76
C GLY A 77 -9.54 2.24 -0.81
N GLU A 78 -8.31 1.91 -1.20
CA GLU A 78 -7.13 2.12 -0.37
C GLU A 78 -6.70 3.58 -0.32
N VAL A 79 -6.20 3.99 0.84
CA VAL A 79 -5.54 5.26 1.10
C VAL A 79 -4.05 5.00 1.26
N LEU A 80 -3.26 5.64 0.40
CA LEU A 80 -1.80 5.54 0.40
C LEU A 80 -1.19 6.78 1.08
N LEU A 81 -0.35 6.57 2.10
CA LEU A 81 0.13 7.65 2.97
C LEU A 81 1.63 7.55 3.23
N CYS A 82 2.31 8.69 3.19
CA CYS A 82 3.64 8.84 3.75
C CYS A 82 3.55 9.10 5.27
N ASP A 83 4.68 8.98 5.99
CA ASP A 83 4.76 9.20 7.43
C ASP A 83 4.15 10.52 7.89
N ASP A 84 4.35 11.60 7.12
CA ASP A 84 3.85 12.93 7.45
C ASP A 84 2.32 13.02 7.46
N HIS A 85 1.64 12.29 6.57
CA HIS A 85 0.20 12.37 6.37
C HIS A 85 -0.57 11.19 7.01
N GLU A 86 0.14 10.16 7.47
CA GLU A 86 -0.48 9.05 8.20
C GLU A 86 -1.18 9.54 9.48
N ALA A 87 -0.61 10.52 10.17
CA ALA A 87 -1.20 11.10 11.38
C ALA A 87 -2.57 11.72 11.11
N ASP A 88 -2.73 12.42 9.97
CA ASP A 88 -3.99 13.03 9.56
C ASP A 88 -5.08 11.96 9.34
N PHE A 89 -4.73 10.86 8.68
CA PHE A 89 -5.65 9.75 8.46
C PHE A 89 -6.04 9.07 9.77
N VAL A 90 -5.08 8.72 10.62
CA VAL A 90 -5.37 8.02 11.88
C VAL A 90 -6.22 8.87 12.80
N TYR A 91 -5.93 10.18 12.91
CA TYR A 91 -6.77 11.12 13.65
C TYR A 91 -8.19 11.16 13.07
N TRP A 92 -8.34 11.33 11.75
CA TRP A 92 -9.64 11.36 11.11
C TRP A 92 -10.43 10.06 11.36
N PHE A 93 -9.75 8.93 11.23
CA PHE A 93 -10.33 7.62 11.38
C PHE A 93 -10.87 7.41 12.81
N GLN A 94 -10.06 7.74 13.82
CA GLN A 94 -10.39 7.52 15.23
C GLN A 94 -11.36 8.58 15.78
N GLU A 95 -11.15 9.85 15.46
CA GLU A 95 -11.78 10.98 16.17
C GLU A 95 -12.83 11.74 15.34
N GLU A 96 -12.66 11.83 14.01
CA GLU A 96 -13.57 12.58 13.12
C GLU A 96 -14.61 11.68 12.42
N GLY A 97 -14.75 10.44 12.91
CA GLY A 97 -15.77 9.50 12.47
C GLY A 97 -15.43 8.77 11.16
N GLY A 98 -14.15 8.60 10.83
CA GLY A 98 -13.74 7.72 9.73
C GLY A 98 -13.98 6.23 10.00
N THR A 99 -13.99 5.80 11.26
CA THR A 99 -14.30 4.41 11.67
C THR A 99 -15.61 3.84 11.10
N ARG A 100 -16.59 4.70 10.80
CA ARG A 100 -17.87 4.28 10.20
C ARG A 100 -17.75 3.77 8.76
N HIS A 101 -16.63 4.06 8.10
CA HIS A 101 -16.33 3.66 6.72
C HIS A 101 -15.33 2.50 6.67
N ALA A 102 -15.01 1.91 7.83
CA ALA A 102 -14.12 0.75 7.89
C ALA A 102 -14.72 -0.42 7.10
N GLY A 103 -13.95 -1.00 6.18
CA GLY A 103 -14.41 -2.06 5.29
C GLY A 103 -15.23 -1.57 4.08
N GLU A 104 -15.37 -0.26 3.88
CA GLU A 104 -16.09 0.32 2.75
C GLU A 104 -15.12 0.90 1.72
N ARG A 105 -15.39 0.69 0.43
CA ARG A 105 -14.59 1.30 -0.66
C ARG A 105 -14.66 2.83 -0.67
N GLU A 106 -15.72 3.42 -0.09
CA GLU A 106 -15.85 4.87 0.05
C GLU A 106 -14.85 5.47 1.06
N LEU A 107 -14.10 4.66 1.84
CA LEU A 107 -13.13 5.14 2.84
C LEU A 107 -12.18 6.19 2.25
N LYS A 108 -11.61 5.89 1.08
CA LYS A 108 -10.71 6.80 0.35
C LYS A 108 -11.33 8.15 0.07
N ASP A 109 -12.46 8.15 -0.64
CA ASP A 109 -13.17 9.38 -1.02
C ASP A 109 -13.56 10.22 0.20
N ARG A 110 -13.98 9.56 1.29
CA ARG A 110 -14.40 10.24 2.52
C ARG A 110 -13.23 10.90 3.24
N PHE A 111 -12.09 10.22 3.28
CA PHE A 111 -10.87 10.79 3.84
C PHE A 111 -10.35 11.94 2.98
N HIS A 112 -10.26 11.74 1.65
CA HIS A 112 -9.80 12.75 0.70
C HIS A 112 -10.63 14.03 0.79
N GLN A 113 -11.96 13.89 0.83
CA GLN A 113 -12.87 15.04 1.00
C GLN A 113 -12.61 15.78 2.31
N TRP A 114 -12.49 15.07 3.42
CA TRP A 114 -12.20 15.69 4.73
C TRP A 114 -10.85 16.43 4.72
N PHE A 115 -9.82 15.84 4.11
CA PHE A 115 -8.49 16.43 4.01
C PHE A 115 -8.49 17.70 3.13
N LEU A 116 -9.19 17.68 1.99
CA LEU A 116 -9.36 18.85 1.11
C LEU A 116 -10.16 19.96 1.77
N ASP A 117 -11.11 19.63 2.64
CA ASP A 117 -11.88 20.59 3.43
C ASP A 117 -11.05 21.22 4.57
N GLY A 118 -9.76 20.89 4.67
CA GLY A 118 -8.81 21.44 5.64
C GLY A 118 -8.64 20.61 6.91
N GLY A 119 -9.18 19.39 6.94
CA GLY A 119 -9.00 18.46 8.05
C GLY A 119 -7.53 18.07 8.23
N ARG A 120 -7.01 18.25 9.44
CA ARG A 120 -5.65 17.87 9.84
C ARG A 120 -5.68 17.34 11.27
N ALA A 121 -4.75 16.45 11.59
CA ALA A 121 -4.49 16.07 12.96
C ALA A 121 -4.03 17.30 13.77
N PRO A 122 -4.37 17.37 15.07
CA PRO A 122 -3.81 18.38 15.96
C PRO A 122 -2.29 18.26 16.05
N ASP A 123 -1.61 19.40 16.24
CA ASP A 123 -0.17 19.43 16.50
C ASP A 123 0.19 18.50 17.68
N GLY A 124 1.11 17.56 17.44
CA GLY A 124 1.56 16.61 18.46
C GLY A 124 0.66 15.38 18.64
N PHE A 125 -0.23 15.10 17.68
CA PHE A 125 -0.86 13.79 17.57
C PHE A 125 0.21 12.74 17.25
N GLU A 126 0.52 11.89 18.23
CA GLU A 126 1.51 10.82 18.07
C GLU A 126 0.84 9.55 17.55
N LEU A 127 1.42 8.98 16.50
CA LEU A 127 1.08 7.65 16.01
C LEU A 127 1.75 6.61 16.91
N GLU A 128 0.96 5.77 17.58
CA GLU A 128 1.48 4.56 18.18
C GLU A 128 1.42 3.44 17.14
N HIS A 129 2.51 3.24 16.41
CA HIS A 129 2.66 2.07 15.56
C HIS A 129 2.86 0.85 16.46
N VAL A 130 1.83 0.01 16.58
CA VAL A 130 1.97 -1.28 17.27
C VAL A 130 2.76 -2.21 16.36
N GLU A 131 4.07 -2.19 16.51
CA GLU A 131 4.96 -3.22 16.00
C GLU A 131 4.75 -4.48 16.87
N GLU A 132 3.93 -5.43 16.40
CA GLU A 132 3.95 -6.79 16.96
C GLU A 132 5.31 -7.43 16.57
N ASP A 133 6.27 -7.32 17.49
CA ASP A 133 7.53 -8.07 17.59
C ASP A 133 8.65 -7.73 16.56
N PRO A 134 9.41 -6.63 16.76
CA PRO A 134 10.50 -6.21 15.87
C PRO A 134 11.74 -7.12 15.89
N GLU A 135 11.82 -8.10 16.81
CA GLU A 135 13.01 -8.95 16.97
C GLU A 135 12.95 -10.28 16.19
N ASP A 136 11.81 -10.64 15.56
CA ASP A 136 11.61 -11.93 14.88
C ASP A 136 10.96 -11.81 13.48
N VAL A 137 10.82 -10.58 12.96
CA VAL A 137 10.34 -10.30 11.61
C VAL A 137 11.56 -10.12 10.69
N PRO A 138 11.68 -10.91 9.61
CA PRO A 138 12.68 -10.63 8.58
C PRO A 138 12.52 -9.18 8.12
N GLU A 139 13.61 -8.42 7.98
CA GLU A 139 13.56 -7.08 7.38
C GLU A 139 12.79 -7.19 6.06
N ALA A 140 11.64 -6.51 6.02
CA ALA A 140 10.90 -6.37 4.78
C ALA A 140 11.82 -5.67 3.77
N PRO A 141 11.78 -6.04 2.48
CA PRO A 141 12.44 -5.26 1.45
C PRO A 141 12.01 -3.79 1.56
N ASP A 142 12.97 -2.90 1.33
CA ASP A 142 12.78 -1.46 1.45
C ASP A 142 11.56 -1.05 0.59
N PRO A 143 10.61 -0.24 1.13
CA PRO A 143 9.47 0.25 0.35
C PRO A 143 9.86 1.01 -0.92
N ASP A 144 11.08 1.55 -0.98
CA ASP A 144 11.64 2.23 -2.13
C ASP A 144 12.42 1.27 -3.08
N GLU A 145 12.55 -0.02 -2.75
CA GLU A 145 13.29 -1.02 -3.53
C GLU A 145 12.34 -2.05 -4.16
N GLU A 146 12.44 -2.21 -5.48
CA GLU A 146 11.64 -3.14 -6.27
C GLU A 146 11.86 -4.58 -5.79
N LEU A 147 10.77 -5.36 -5.73
CA LEU A 147 10.83 -6.75 -5.30
C LEU A 147 11.56 -7.61 -6.36
N PRO A 148 12.75 -8.16 -6.05
CA PRO A 148 13.60 -8.76 -7.08
C PRO A 148 12.96 -10.01 -7.71
N GLY A 149 12.80 -9.99 -9.03
CA GLY A 149 12.20 -11.05 -9.83
C GLY A 149 10.67 -10.98 -9.96
N LEU A 150 10.00 -10.13 -9.18
CA LEU A 150 8.54 -9.97 -9.26
C LEU A 150 8.12 -9.21 -10.52
N GLU A 151 8.87 -8.16 -10.87
CA GLU A 151 8.59 -7.35 -12.05
C GLU A 151 8.67 -8.19 -13.35
N GLU A 152 9.73 -8.98 -13.52
CA GLU A 152 9.91 -9.89 -14.65
C GLU A 152 8.76 -10.93 -14.74
N GLU A 153 8.30 -11.46 -13.61
CA GLU A 153 7.17 -12.39 -13.59
C GLU A 153 5.83 -11.72 -13.96
N ILE A 154 5.61 -10.45 -13.58
CA ILE A 154 4.41 -9.69 -13.95
C ILE A 154 4.43 -9.33 -15.44
N GLU A 155 5.58 -8.94 -15.98
CA GLU A 155 5.74 -8.66 -17.41
C GLU A 155 5.49 -9.89 -18.30
N GLU A 156 5.74 -11.10 -17.80
CA GLU A 156 5.47 -12.36 -18.49
C GLU A 156 3.99 -12.79 -18.44
N MET A 157 3.15 -12.17 -17.61
CA MET A 157 1.70 -12.46 -17.52
C MET A 157 0.96 -11.95 -18.75
N ASP A 158 -0.08 -12.69 -19.18
CA ASP A 158 -0.91 -12.25 -20.30
C ASP A 158 -2.03 -11.27 -19.87
N ASP A 159 -2.53 -10.48 -20.84
CA ASP A 159 -3.56 -9.47 -20.61
C ASP A 159 -4.84 -10.07 -19.98
N ASP A 160 -5.19 -11.32 -20.29
CA ASP A 160 -6.36 -12.00 -19.73
C ASP A 160 -6.17 -12.34 -18.24
N GLU A 161 -4.94 -12.71 -17.84
CA GLU A 161 -4.56 -12.94 -16.44
C GLU A 161 -4.54 -11.66 -15.62
N LEU A 162 -4.11 -10.54 -16.21
CA LEU A 162 -4.09 -9.23 -15.56
C LEU A 162 -5.50 -8.64 -15.41
N ASP A 163 -6.34 -8.74 -16.45
CA ASP A 163 -7.75 -8.33 -16.40
C ASP A 163 -8.54 -9.10 -15.31
N ALA A 164 -8.19 -10.36 -15.07
CA ALA A 164 -8.81 -11.18 -14.04
C ALA A 164 -8.53 -10.68 -12.61
N LEU A 165 -7.47 -9.87 -12.42
CA LEU A 165 -7.09 -9.30 -11.13
C LEU A 165 -7.78 -7.96 -10.84
N ASP A 166 -8.72 -7.52 -11.71
CA ASP A 166 -9.44 -6.23 -11.60
C ASP A 166 -8.46 -5.04 -11.44
N MET A 167 -7.29 -5.17 -12.07
CA MET A 167 -6.26 -4.14 -12.14
C MET A 167 -6.54 -3.28 -13.37
N ASP A 168 -6.83 -1.99 -13.16
CA ASP A 168 -6.82 -1.04 -14.27
C ASP A 168 -5.36 -0.66 -14.57
N LEU A 169 -4.66 -1.54 -15.29
CA LEU A 169 -3.27 -1.32 -15.72
C LEU A 169 -3.12 -0.19 -16.73
N SER A 170 -4.20 0.52 -17.10
CA SER A 170 -4.12 1.63 -18.03
C SER A 170 -3.43 2.89 -17.46
N ASP A 171 -3.24 2.95 -16.14
CA ASP A 171 -2.47 4.00 -15.44
C ASP A 171 -1.02 3.59 -15.08
N ILE A 172 -0.61 2.33 -15.32
CA ILE A 172 0.80 1.94 -15.15
C ILE A 172 1.55 2.29 -16.43
N ASP A 173 2.19 3.47 -16.43
CA ASP A 173 3.11 3.89 -17.48
C ASP A 173 4.39 3.03 -17.44
N PHE A 174 4.38 1.89 -18.13
CA PHE A 174 5.58 1.12 -18.47
C PHE A 174 6.37 1.82 -19.58
N ASP A 175 6.92 2.99 -19.33
CA ASP A 175 7.91 3.63 -20.22
C ASP A 175 9.31 3.40 -19.63
N GLY A 176 10.08 2.51 -20.26
CA GLY A 176 11.42 2.07 -19.84
C GLY A 176 12.60 2.93 -20.29
#